data_AF-A0A366CXZ4-F1
#
_entry.id   AF-A0A366CXZ4-F1
#
_cell.length_a   1.000
_cell.length_b   1.000
_cell.length_c   1.000
_cell.angle_alpha   90.00
_cell.angle_beta   90.00
_cell.angle_gamma   90.00
#
_symmetry.space_group_name_H-M   'P 1'
#
loop_
_entity.id
_entity.type
_entity.pdbx_description
1 polymer ?
#
loop_
_entity_poly.entity_id
_entity_poly.type
_entity_poly.pdbx_seq_one_letter_code
_entity_poly.pdbx_strand_id
1 'polypeptide(L)'
;MTTKKRVIEKLKGPLKELLAKELEAGNEIDTAESEWPRKRSNIWLKQRFHNDYKELYPSLKYRYLGDPRNWIEEYDDPENEEFIAVSASAKV
;
A
#
# COMPACT_ATOMS: atom_id res chain seq x y z
N MET A 1 3.14 -4.41 -21.80
CA MET A 1 3.40 -4.38 -20.34
C MET A 1 2.56 -3.29 -19.73
N THR A 2 1.62 -3.63 -18.85
CA THR A 2 0.66 -2.72 -18.22
C THR A 2 1.34 -1.81 -17.20
N THR A 3 0.98 -0.51 -17.17
CA THR A 3 1.55 0.53 -16.28
C THR A 3 1.61 0.10 -14.81
N LYS A 4 0.57 -0.62 -14.35
CA LYS A 4 0.46 -1.18 -12.99
C LYS A 4 1.64 -2.08 -12.59
N LYS A 5 2.10 -2.97 -13.48
CA LYS A 5 3.21 -3.89 -13.18
C LYS A 5 4.52 -3.14 -12.90
N ARG A 6 4.78 -2.08 -13.67
CA ARG A 6 5.99 -1.26 -13.50
C ARG A 6 6.00 -0.49 -12.18
N VAL A 7 4.84 -0.04 -11.69
CA VAL A 7 4.72 0.64 -10.39
C VAL A 7 5.06 -0.33 -9.25
N ILE A 8 4.52 -1.54 -9.31
CA ILE A 8 4.77 -2.59 -8.30
C ILE A 8 6.26 -2.98 -8.27
N GLU A 9 6.88 -3.16 -9.44
CA GLU A 9 8.31 -3.50 -9.55
C GLU A 9 9.24 -2.41 -8.99
N LYS A 10 8.77 -1.17 -8.88
CA LYS A 10 9.54 -0.06 -8.31
C LYS A 10 9.56 -0.05 -6.79
N LEU A 11 8.64 -0.73 -6.10
CA LEU A 11 8.63 -0.76 -4.63
C LEU A 11 9.96 -1.27 -4.09
N LYS A 12 10.42 -0.67 -3.00
CA LYS A 12 11.63 -1.06 -2.28
C LYS A 12 11.34 -1.30 -0.81
N GLY A 13 12.30 -1.95 -0.17
CA GLY A 13 12.34 -2.09 1.28
C GLY A 13 11.08 -2.71 1.88
N PRO A 14 10.68 -2.27 3.08
CA PRO A 14 9.60 -2.90 3.85
C PRO A 14 8.24 -2.91 3.16
N LEU A 15 7.90 -1.89 2.34
CA LEU A 15 6.61 -1.87 1.62
C LEU A 15 6.52 -2.97 0.57
N LYS A 16 7.64 -3.36 -0.06
CA LYS A 16 7.66 -4.49 -0.99
C LYS A 16 7.33 -5.80 -0.28
N GLU A 17 7.88 -6.00 0.91
CA GLU A 17 7.65 -7.19 1.74
C GLU A 17 6.22 -7.21 2.31
N LEU A 18 5.71 -6.05 2.75
CA LEU A 18 4.32 -5.88 3.17
C LEU A 18 3.35 -6.25 2.04
N LEU A 19 3.57 -5.70 0.83
CA LEU A 19 2.72 -6.03 -0.32
C LEU A 19 2.71 -7.52 -0.62
N ALA A 20 3.89 -8.16 -0.62
CA ALA A 20 3.99 -9.59 -0.87
C ALA A 20 3.13 -10.40 0.11
N LYS A 21 3.24 -10.09 1.41
CA LYS A 21 2.44 -10.74 2.47
C LYS A 21 0.94 -10.53 2.29
N GLU A 22 0.52 -9.33 1.90
CA GLU A 22 -0.90 -9.06 1.63
C GLU A 22 -1.42 -9.85 0.42
N LEU A 23 -0.64 -9.97 -0.65
CA LEU A 23 -1.03 -10.76 -1.82
C LEU A 23 -1.07 -12.26 -1.51
N GLU A 24 -0.14 -12.76 -0.69
CA GLU A 24 -0.13 -14.14 -0.20
C GLU A 24 -1.33 -14.44 0.70
N ALA A 25 -1.78 -13.44 1.48
CA ALA A 25 -2.97 -13.54 2.33
C ALA A 25 -4.29 -13.47 1.54
N GLY A 26 -4.24 -13.22 0.22
CA GLY A 26 -5.41 -13.14 -0.65
C GLY A 26 -5.97 -11.74 -0.86
N ASN A 27 -5.22 -10.70 -0.46
CA ASN A 27 -5.53 -9.33 -0.87
C ASN A 27 -5.25 -9.14 -2.37
N GLU A 28 -5.85 -8.11 -2.95
CA GLU A 28 -5.66 -7.78 -4.36
C GLU A 28 -5.31 -6.31 -4.50
N ILE A 29 -4.49 -5.99 -5.50
CA ILE A 29 -4.24 -4.59 -5.86
C ILE A 29 -5.45 -4.08 -6.63
N ASP A 30 -6.05 -3.00 -6.15
CA ASP A 30 -7.07 -2.23 -6.86
C ASP A 30 -6.38 -1.40 -7.95
N THR A 31 -5.54 -0.46 -7.50
CA THR A 31 -4.86 0.53 -8.36
C THR A 31 -3.39 0.65 -7.98
N ALA A 32 -2.55 1.00 -8.97
CA ALA A 32 -1.16 1.39 -8.70
C ALA A 32 -0.75 2.56 -9.61
N GLU A 33 -0.18 3.60 -9.01
CA GLU A 33 0.22 4.84 -9.68
C GLU A 33 1.64 5.26 -9.26
N SER A 34 2.31 6.08 -10.07
CA SER A 34 3.67 6.54 -9.76
C SER A 34 3.77 8.04 -9.44
N GLU A 35 2.68 8.80 -9.48
CA GLU A 35 2.75 10.26 -9.43
C GLU A 35 2.16 10.87 -8.16
N TRP A 36 1.11 10.27 -7.60
CA TRP A 36 0.43 10.79 -6.44
C TRP A 36 -0.09 9.65 -5.54
N PRO A 37 -0.12 9.83 -4.21
CA PRO A 37 0.41 10.93 -3.38
C PRO A 37 1.94 11.00 -3.23
N ARG A 38 2.68 9.95 -3.59
CA ARG A 38 4.15 9.93 -3.61
C ARG A 38 4.66 9.85 -5.04
N LYS A 39 5.92 10.26 -5.24
CA LYS A 39 6.51 10.42 -6.58
C LYS A 39 7.00 9.12 -7.21
N ARG A 40 6.94 7.99 -6.50
CA ARG A 40 7.59 6.76 -6.95
C ARG A 40 6.65 5.58 -7.10
N SER A 41 5.98 5.18 -6.02
CA SER A 41 5.06 4.06 -6.04
C SER A 41 3.93 4.26 -5.03
N ASN A 42 2.71 4.11 -5.52
CA ASN A 42 1.47 4.36 -4.82
C ASN A 42 0.56 3.18 -5.10
N ILE A 43 0.14 2.44 -4.07
CA ILE A 43 -0.61 1.21 -4.27
C ILE A 43 -1.84 1.21 -3.37
N TRP A 44 -2.96 0.81 -3.95
CA TRP A 44 -4.22 0.62 -3.26
C TRP A 44 -4.62 -0.84 -3.28
N LEU A 45 -4.97 -1.36 -2.11
CA LEU A 45 -5.47 -2.71 -1.93
C LEU A 45 -7.01 -2.71 -1.90
N LYS A 46 -7.58 -3.78 -2.44
CA LYS A 46 -9.03 -4.04 -2.48
C LYS A 46 -9.57 -4.59 -1.18
N GLN A 47 -8.78 -4.88 -0.17
CA GLN A 47 -9.22 -5.35 1.14
C GLN A 47 -8.37 -4.68 2.21
N ARG A 48 -8.86 -4.68 3.46
CA ARG A 48 -8.05 -4.21 4.60
C ARG A 48 -6.76 -5.00 4.73
N PHE A 49 -5.78 -4.41 5.41
CA PHE A 49 -4.57 -5.15 5.75
C PHE A 49 -4.93 -6.36 6.60
N HIS A 50 -4.39 -7.53 6.22
CA HIS A 50 -4.66 -8.77 6.93
C HIS A 50 -3.92 -8.85 8.27
N ASN A 51 -2.82 -8.07 8.41
CA ASN A 51 -2.01 -8.04 9.62
C ASN A 51 -1.68 -6.59 10.04
N ASP A 52 -1.36 -6.41 11.32
CA ASP A 52 -0.68 -5.20 11.80
C ASP A 52 0.84 -5.36 11.56
N TYR A 53 1.42 -4.44 10.79
CA TYR A 53 2.81 -4.46 10.38
C TYR A 53 3.68 -3.45 11.13
N LYS A 54 3.12 -2.66 12.07
CA LYS A 54 3.86 -1.60 12.78
C LYS A 54 5.09 -2.13 13.52
N GLU A 55 4.97 -3.29 14.16
CA GLU A 55 6.08 -3.91 14.90
C GLU A 55 7.09 -4.58 13.96
N LEU A 56 6.63 -5.11 12.82
CA LEU A 56 7.49 -5.76 11.83
C LEU A 56 8.33 -4.74 11.05
N TYR A 57 7.77 -3.56 10.79
CA TYR A 57 8.40 -2.52 9.98
C TYR A 57 8.34 -1.15 10.68
N PRO A 58 9.14 -0.93 11.74
CA PRO A 58 9.09 0.29 12.55
C PRO A 58 9.53 1.56 11.80
N SER A 59 10.19 1.43 10.64
CA SER A 59 10.53 2.55 9.76
C SER A 59 9.34 3.08 8.98
N LEU A 60 8.26 2.29 8.84
CA LEU A 60 7.05 2.70 8.13
C LEU A 60 6.15 3.53 9.04
N LYS A 61 5.54 4.55 8.45
CA LYS A 61 4.54 5.37 9.14
C LYS A 61 3.17 4.81 8.86
N TYR A 62 2.56 4.19 9.87
CA TYR A 62 1.16 3.79 9.81
C TYR A 62 0.24 4.97 10.10
N ARG A 63 -0.86 5.10 9.34
CA ARG A 63 -1.96 6.01 9.66
C ARG A 63 -3.31 5.33 9.45
N TYR A 64 -4.15 5.33 10.47
CA TYR A 64 -5.57 5.03 10.33
C TYR A 64 -6.33 6.32 10.05
N LEU A 65 -6.98 6.40 8.89
CA LEU A 65 -7.68 7.60 8.45
C LEU A 65 -9.20 7.50 8.67
N GLY A 66 -9.71 6.30 8.95
CA GLY A 66 -11.14 6.05 9.07
C GLY A 66 -11.80 6.08 7.69
N ASP A 67 -12.29 7.24 7.27
CA ASP A 67 -12.82 7.44 5.92
C ASP A 67 -12.76 8.92 5.44
N PRO A 68 -11.72 9.32 4.70
CA PRO A 68 -11.70 10.62 4.04
C PRO A 68 -11.43 10.53 2.53
N ARG A 69 -12.42 10.64 1.63
CA ARG A 69 -13.43 9.61 1.34
C ARG A 69 -12.74 8.51 0.52
N ASN A 70 -12.69 7.31 1.08
CA ASN A 70 -12.19 6.06 0.49
C ASN A 70 -10.70 5.75 0.60
N TRP A 71 -10.01 6.39 1.53
CA TRP A 71 -8.68 5.99 1.97
C TRP A 71 -8.73 5.63 3.45
N ILE A 72 -8.77 4.33 3.76
CA ILE A 72 -9.16 3.87 5.10
C ILE A 72 -7.96 3.87 6.05
N GLU A 73 -6.84 3.33 5.58
CA GLU A 73 -5.59 3.23 6.31
C GLU A 73 -4.42 3.05 5.34
N GLU A 74 -3.21 3.36 5.81
CA GLU A 74 -2.00 3.34 4.99
C GLU A 74 -0.73 3.05 5.78
N TYR A 75 0.26 2.53 5.06
CA TYR A 75 1.67 2.51 5.44
C TYR A 75 2.46 3.37 4.46
N ASP A 76 3.15 4.38 4.98
CA ASP A 76 3.93 5.35 4.24
C ASP A 76 5.43 5.14 4.49
N ASP A 77 6.21 5.09 3.41
CA ASP A 77 7.67 5.10 3.42
C ASP A 77 8.17 6.44 2.85
N PRO A 78 8.43 7.43 3.71
CA PRO A 78 8.88 8.75 3.26
C PRO A 78 10.32 8.73 2.75
N GLU A 79 11.14 7.73 3.12
CA GLU A 79 12.53 7.63 2.66
C GLU A 79 12.60 7.19 1.21
N ASN A 80 11.73 6.25 0.81
CA ASN A 80 11.65 5.76 -0.56
C ASN A 80 10.68 6.54 -1.45
N GLU A 81 9.90 7.48 -0.89
CA GLU A 81 8.77 8.17 -1.53
C GLU A 81 7.72 7.18 -2.08
N GLU A 82 7.27 6.27 -1.22
CA GLU A 82 6.35 5.18 -1.56
C GLU A 82 5.26 5.02 -0.48
N PHE A 83 4.09 4.50 -0.82
CA PHE A 83 3.10 4.08 0.19
C PHE A 83 2.19 2.95 -0.33
N ILE A 84 1.55 2.25 0.60
CA ILE A 84 0.46 1.30 0.33
C ILE A 84 -0.73 1.67 1.21
N ALA A 85 -1.93 1.72 0.63
CA ALA A 85 -3.17 2.01 1.32
C ALA A 85 -4.29 1.06 0.98
N VAL A 86 -5.37 1.14 1.75
CA VAL A 86 -6.62 0.41 1.51
C VAL A 86 -7.65 1.36 0.89
N SER A 87 -8.18 0.99 -0.29
CA SER A 87 -9.28 1.72 -0.92
C SER A 87 -10.62 1.30 -0.30
N ALA A 88 -11.63 2.17 -0.26
CA ALA A 88 -12.97 1.76 0.21
C ALA A 88 -13.77 0.90 -0.79
N SER A 89 -13.17 0.53 -1.91
CA SER A 89 -13.59 -0.67 -2.65
C SER A 89 -13.46 -1.93 -1.78
N ALA A 90 -12.72 -1.84 -0.67
CA ALA A 90 -12.56 -2.88 0.33
C ALA A 90 -13.88 -3.31 0.94
N LYS A 91 -14.37 -4.45 0.42
CA LYS A 91 -15.41 -5.23 1.07
C LYS A 91 -14.87 -5.68 2.43
N VAL A 92 -15.67 -5.40 3.46
CA VAL A 92 -15.48 -5.86 4.84
C VAL A 92 -15.67 -7.37 4.90
#